data_AF-A0A962LGJ4-F1
#
_entry.id   AF-A0A962LGJ4-F1
#
_cell.length_a   1.000
_cell.length_b   1.000
_cell.length_c   1.000
_cell.angle_alpha   90.00
_cell.angle_beta   90.00
_cell.angle_gamma   90.00
#
_symmetry.space_group_name_H-M   'P 1'
#
loop_
_entity.id
_entity.type
_entity.pdbx_description
1 polymer ?
#
loop_
_entity_poly.entity_id
_entity_poly.type
_entity_poly.pdbx_seq_one_letter_code
_entity_poly.pdbx_strand_id
1 'polypeptide(L)'
;MSGLSEDAVNTFSISFGDPRFNESKYAAQVAEQYKTNHRVEPVDPDDFGLIDKLAGLYDEPYADSSAMPTYRVCELARKSVTVALSGDGGDENLAGYRRYRWHMNEERIRNLLPLALRKPLFGLAGKLYPKADWAPRIFRAKSTFQGMARDAVEAYFHTVSIFTDEQRGQLFSDRMKRELQGYHATEVFRHHVEHSPTDHPLSLVQYLDF
;
A
#
# COMPACT_ATOMS: atom_id res chain seq x y z
N MET A 1 -22.51 16.43 4.53
CA MET A 1 -23.03 15.92 5.82
C MET A 1 -23.19 17.05 6.83
N SER A 2 -22.12 17.76 7.23
CA SER A 2 -22.22 18.87 8.21
C SER A 2 -23.17 19.99 7.80
N GLY A 3 -23.17 20.39 6.52
CA GLY A 3 -24.11 21.41 6.01
C GLY A 3 -25.56 20.93 5.81
N LEU A 4 -25.86 19.66 6.08
CA LEU A 4 -27.19 19.06 5.92
C LEU A 4 -27.81 18.61 7.26
N SER A 5 -27.07 18.74 8.37
CA SER A 5 -27.52 18.34 9.70
C SER A 5 -27.80 19.59 10.55
N GLU A 6 -28.86 19.56 11.34
CA GLU A 6 -29.16 20.63 12.30
C GLU A 6 -28.18 20.63 13.47
N ASP A 7 -27.67 19.46 13.83
CA ASP A 7 -26.69 19.26 14.90
C ASP A 7 -25.27 19.09 14.35
N ALA A 8 -24.27 19.37 15.21
CA ALA A 8 -22.88 19.11 14.88
C ALA A 8 -22.63 17.61 14.68
N VAL A 9 -22.19 17.23 13.48
CA VAL A 9 -21.83 15.84 13.15
C VAL A 9 -20.68 15.38 14.05
N ASN A 10 -20.79 14.17 14.60
CA ASN A 10 -19.72 13.56 15.38
C ASN A 10 -18.60 13.09 14.44
N THR A 11 -17.35 13.49 14.74
CA THR A 11 -16.17 13.04 14.01
C THR A 11 -15.15 12.48 15.00
N PHE A 12 -14.45 11.43 14.60
CA PHE A 12 -13.52 10.70 15.46
C PHE A 12 -12.19 10.57 14.75
N SER A 13 -11.11 10.74 15.50
CA SER A 13 -9.75 10.52 15.02
C SER A 13 -8.91 9.94 16.15
N ILE A 14 -7.74 9.44 15.81
CA ILE A 14 -6.74 8.95 16.74
C ILE A 14 -5.44 9.72 16.54
N SER A 15 -4.60 9.74 17.56
CA SER A 15 -3.32 10.44 17.52
C SER A 15 -2.19 9.56 18.03
N PHE A 16 -1.01 9.75 17.46
CA PHE A 16 0.20 9.02 17.83
C PHE A 16 1.24 9.97 18.44
N GLY A 17 2.12 9.46 19.30
CA GLY A 17 3.18 10.26 19.90
C GLY A 17 4.22 10.78 18.89
N ASP A 18 4.44 10.05 17.79
CA ASP A 18 5.39 10.44 16.75
C ASP A 18 4.73 11.37 15.71
N PRO A 19 5.23 12.62 15.54
CA PRO A 19 4.68 13.56 14.57
C PRO A 19 4.69 13.07 13.12
N ARG A 20 5.55 12.11 12.76
CA ARG A 20 5.62 11.54 11.40
C ARG A 20 4.41 10.69 11.04
N PHE A 21 3.71 10.17 12.04
CA PHE A 21 2.57 9.29 11.88
C PHE A 21 1.27 9.89 12.45
N ASN A 22 1.33 11.14 12.96
CA ASN A 22 0.21 11.78 13.61
C ASN A 22 -0.47 12.81 12.69
N GLU A 23 -1.70 12.51 12.29
CA GLU A 23 -2.51 13.34 11.40
C GLU A 23 -3.59 14.16 12.14
N SER A 24 -3.61 14.11 13.49
CA SER A 24 -4.63 14.80 14.31
C SER A 24 -4.70 16.30 14.06
N LYS A 25 -3.58 16.94 13.67
CA LYS A 25 -3.56 18.36 13.28
C LYS A 25 -4.41 18.62 12.04
N TYR A 26 -4.36 17.74 11.04
CA TYR A 26 -5.17 17.85 9.83
C TYR A 26 -6.64 17.55 10.14
N ALA A 27 -6.92 16.53 10.97
CA ALA A 27 -8.26 16.23 11.44
C ALA A 27 -8.89 17.42 12.18
N ALA A 28 -8.11 18.11 13.04
CA ALA A 28 -8.55 19.29 13.76
C ALA A 28 -8.90 20.46 12.83
N GLN A 29 -8.12 20.70 11.76
CA GLN A 29 -8.41 21.74 10.77
C GLN A 29 -9.76 21.48 10.07
N VAL A 30 -10.01 20.23 9.68
CA VAL A 30 -11.28 19.83 9.06
C VAL A 30 -12.44 19.97 10.05
N ALA A 31 -12.24 19.53 11.29
CA ALA A 31 -13.23 19.65 12.35
C ALA A 31 -13.61 21.10 12.66
N GLU A 32 -12.64 22.00 12.71
CA GLU A 32 -12.83 23.44 12.91
C GLU A 32 -13.60 24.07 11.73
N GLN A 33 -13.17 23.77 10.51
CA GLN A 33 -13.80 24.27 9.29
C GLN A 33 -15.29 23.87 9.22
N TYR A 34 -15.63 22.64 9.59
CA TYR A 34 -17.00 22.11 9.51
C TYR A 34 -17.76 22.12 10.84
N LYS A 35 -17.18 22.69 11.91
CA LYS A 35 -17.77 22.82 13.25
C LYS A 35 -18.32 21.50 13.80
N THR A 36 -17.57 20.41 13.65
CA THR A 36 -17.99 19.06 14.06
C THR A 36 -17.78 18.83 15.56
N ASN A 37 -18.55 17.91 16.16
CA ASN A 37 -18.27 17.41 17.51
C ASN A 37 -17.11 16.41 17.45
N HIS A 38 -15.89 16.94 17.41
CA HIS A 38 -14.68 16.18 17.15
C HIS A 38 -14.08 15.58 18.42
N ARG A 39 -13.76 14.29 18.37
CA ARG A 39 -13.07 13.57 19.44
C ARG A 39 -11.79 12.95 18.90
N VAL A 40 -10.71 13.12 19.65
CA VAL A 40 -9.40 12.53 19.35
C VAL A 40 -8.94 11.75 20.57
N GLU A 41 -8.56 10.49 20.38
CA GLU A 41 -7.91 9.69 21.43
C GLU A 41 -6.45 9.39 21.06
N PRO A 42 -5.49 9.54 21.99
CA PRO A 42 -4.14 9.04 21.78
C PRO A 42 -4.13 7.51 21.80
N VAL A 43 -3.38 6.93 20.87
CA VAL A 43 -3.16 5.48 20.78
C VAL A 43 -1.71 5.19 21.15
N ASP A 44 -1.54 4.21 22.02
CA ASP A 44 -0.23 3.66 22.37
C ASP A 44 0.24 2.71 21.25
N PRO A 45 1.38 2.98 20.60
CA PRO A 45 1.92 2.07 19.58
C PRO A 45 2.37 0.72 20.14
N ASP A 46 2.61 0.61 21.45
CA ASP A 46 3.07 -0.61 22.11
C ASP A 46 1.93 -1.44 22.73
N ASP A 47 0.70 -1.23 22.26
CA ASP A 47 -0.51 -1.93 22.67
C ASP A 47 -0.60 -3.37 22.10
N PHE A 48 0.47 -4.15 22.31
CA PHE A 48 0.61 -5.52 21.82
C PHE A 48 -0.46 -6.47 22.39
N GLY A 49 -1.05 -6.14 23.53
CA GLY A 49 -2.17 -6.89 24.10
C GLY A 49 -3.41 -6.93 23.21
N LEU A 50 -3.51 -6.04 22.22
CA LEU A 50 -4.60 -6.04 21.26
C LEU A 50 -4.44 -7.10 20.16
N ILE A 51 -3.24 -7.66 19.95
CA ILE A 51 -2.95 -8.58 18.83
C ILE A 51 -3.88 -9.80 18.85
N ASP A 52 -4.04 -10.47 20.00
CA ASP A 52 -4.90 -11.64 20.11
C ASP A 52 -6.37 -11.31 19.79
N LYS A 53 -6.82 -10.12 20.18
CA LYS A 53 -8.16 -9.63 19.88
C LYS A 53 -8.33 -9.35 18.39
N LEU A 54 -7.35 -8.73 17.74
CA LEU A 54 -7.39 -8.47 16.30
C LEU A 54 -7.40 -9.78 15.53
N ALA A 55 -6.54 -10.74 15.88
CA ALA A 55 -6.52 -12.05 15.25
C ALA A 55 -7.87 -12.75 15.33
N GLY A 56 -8.58 -12.64 16.47
CA GLY A 56 -9.94 -13.16 16.62
C GLY A 56 -11.03 -12.36 15.89
N LEU A 57 -10.80 -11.08 15.57
CA LEU A 57 -11.76 -10.26 14.82
C LEU A 57 -11.64 -10.45 13.31
N TYR A 58 -10.42 -10.67 12.82
CA TYR A 58 -10.15 -10.88 11.40
C TYR A 58 -10.23 -12.35 10.98
N ASP A 59 -10.41 -13.28 11.93
CA ASP A 59 -10.41 -14.74 11.74
C ASP A 59 -9.12 -15.31 11.09
N GLU A 60 -8.09 -14.48 10.94
CA GLU A 60 -6.78 -14.85 10.39
C GLU A 60 -5.67 -13.90 10.90
N PRO A 61 -4.38 -14.29 10.78
CA PRO A 61 -3.27 -13.37 10.97
C PRO A 61 -3.34 -12.21 9.96
N TYR A 62 -3.82 -11.05 10.42
CA TYR A 62 -3.97 -9.87 9.58
C TYR A 62 -2.85 -8.86 9.85
N ALA A 63 -1.88 -8.80 8.91
CA ALA A 63 -0.66 -8.01 9.05
C ALA A 63 -0.74 -6.63 8.37
N ASP A 64 -1.85 -5.91 8.55
CA ASP A 64 -1.95 -4.50 8.15
C ASP A 64 -1.50 -3.57 9.28
N SER A 65 -0.59 -2.66 8.95
CA SER A 65 -0.18 -1.54 9.80
C SER A 65 -1.35 -0.68 10.32
N SER A 66 -2.47 -0.66 9.61
CA SER A 66 -3.67 0.11 9.98
C SER A 66 -4.62 -0.64 10.93
N ALA A 67 -4.45 -1.96 11.13
CA ALA A 67 -5.44 -2.78 11.84
C ALA A 67 -5.72 -2.32 13.28
N MET A 68 -4.67 -2.12 14.07
CA MET A 68 -4.77 -1.62 15.45
C MET A 68 -5.30 -0.17 15.51
N PRO A 69 -4.75 0.79 14.73
CA PRO A 69 -5.33 2.13 14.58
C PRO A 69 -6.83 2.12 14.24
N THR A 70 -7.23 1.35 13.23
CA THR A 70 -8.62 1.23 12.78
C THR A 70 -9.52 0.65 13.86
N TYR A 71 -9.06 -0.38 14.57
CA TYR A 71 -9.78 -0.91 15.72
C TYR A 71 -9.99 0.16 16.81
N ARG A 72 -8.94 0.92 17.15
CA ARG A 72 -8.99 1.94 18.21
C ARG A 72 -9.91 3.11 17.85
N VAL A 73 -9.92 3.57 16.60
CA VAL A 73 -10.88 4.61 16.17
C VAL A 73 -12.32 4.09 16.14
N CYS A 74 -12.53 2.83 15.76
CA CYS A 74 -13.84 2.17 15.83
C CYS A 74 -14.32 2.03 17.28
N GLU A 75 -13.45 1.66 18.21
CA GLU A 75 -13.74 1.59 19.64
C GLU A 75 -14.12 2.95 20.21
N LEU A 76 -13.40 4.01 19.84
CA LEU A 76 -13.75 5.40 20.16
C LEU A 76 -15.13 5.78 19.60
N ALA A 77 -15.37 5.55 18.30
CA ALA A 77 -16.64 5.88 17.67
C ALA A 77 -17.81 5.13 18.32
N ARG A 78 -17.63 3.85 18.67
CA ARG A 78 -18.67 3.01 19.27
C ARG A 78 -19.17 3.52 20.62
N LYS A 79 -18.36 4.29 21.35
CA LYS A 79 -18.77 4.96 22.60
C LYS A 79 -19.89 5.99 22.40
N SER A 80 -20.07 6.49 21.17
CA SER A 80 -21.00 7.60 20.88
C SER A 80 -21.96 7.33 19.72
N VAL A 81 -21.59 6.48 18.75
CA VAL A 81 -22.41 6.21 17.56
C VAL A 81 -22.48 4.71 17.25
N THR A 82 -23.52 4.31 16.53
CA THR A 82 -23.70 2.95 15.98
C THR A 82 -23.27 2.83 14.53
N VAL A 83 -23.25 3.96 13.79
CA VAL A 83 -22.92 4.01 12.37
C VAL A 83 -21.91 5.15 12.16
N ALA A 84 -20.86 4.85 11.40
CA ALA A 84 -19.85 5.82 10.97
C ALA A 84 -19.60 5.68 9.47
N LEU A 85 -19.21 6.78 8.83
CA LEU A 85 -18.74 6.79 7.44
C LEU A 85 -17.22 6.95 7.43
N SER A 86 -16.54 6.12 6.66
CA SER A 86 -15.10 6.22 6.40
C SER A 86 -14.84 6.68 4.97
N GLY A 87 -13.63 7.18 4.73
CA GLY A 87 -13.13 7.50 3.38
C GLY A 87 -12.36 6.35 2.73
N ASP A 88 -12.57 5.13 3.21
CA ASP A 88 -11.87 3.94 2.71
C ASP A 88 -12.27 3.63 1.25
N GLY A 89 -11.34 3.11 0.46
CA GLY A 89 -11.53 2.94 -0.98
C GLY A 89 -11.23 4.18 -1.84
N GLY A 90 -10.94 5.34 -1.23
CA GLY A 90 -10.71 6.59 -1.96
C GLY A 90 -9.45 6.55 -2.84
N ASP A 91 -8.35 6.01 -2.32
CA ASP A 91 -7.07 5.92 -3.04
C ASP A 91 -7.13 4.91 -4.20
N GLU A 92 -7.96 3.88 -4.07
CA GLU A 92 -8.21 2.89 -5.10
C GLU A 92 -9.01 3.48 -6.25
N ASN A 93 -10.15 4.13 -5.92
CA ASN A 93 -11.04 4.72 -6.92
C ASN A 93 -10.39 5.90 -7.67
N LEU A 94 -9.58 6.70 -6.97
CA LEU A 94 -8.98 7.92 -7.54
C LEU A 94 -7.50 7.78 -7.90
N ALA A 95 -6.95 6.56 -7.84
CA ALA A 95 -5.53 6.28 -8.04
C ALA A 95 -4.60 7.14 -7.16
N GLY A 96 -4.99 7.35 -5.90
CA GLY A 96 -4.27 8.19 -4.93
C GLY A 96 -2.98 7.58 -4.40
N TYR A 97 -2.85 6.24 -4.44
CA TYR A 97 -1.62 5.59 -4.03
C TYR A 97 -0.42 6.00 -4.90
N ARG A 98 0.68 6.36 -4.23
CA ARG A 98 1.93 6.76 -4.90
C ARG A 98 2.46 5.68 -5.85
N ARG A 99 2.23 4.40 -5.56
CA ARG A 99 2.65 3.27 -6.40
C ARG A 99 2.11 3.37 -7.83
N TYR A 100 0.86 3.82 -8.00
CA TYR A 100 0.25 4.00 -9.32
C TYR A 100 0.97 5.07 -10.14
N ARG A 101 1.30 6.21 -9.52
CA ARG A 101 2.06 7.28 -10.18
C ARG A 101 3.45 6.81 -10.62
N TRP A 102 4.14 6.04 -9.78
CA TRP A 102 5.45 5.48 -10.12
C TRP A 102 5.37 4.47 -11.24
N HIS A 103 4.39 3.57 -11.19
CA HIS A 103 4.15 2.60 -12.26
C HIS A 103 3.91 3.30 -13.60
N MET A 104 3.09 4.35 -13.64
CA MET A 104 2.83 5.12 -14.86
C MET A 104 4.06 5.84 -15.39
N ASN A 105 4.93 6.34 -14.51
CA ASN A 105 6.19 6.96 -14.92
C ASN A 105 7.16 5.94 -15.54
N GLU A 106 7.25 4.76 -14.94
CA GLU A 106 8.07 3.66 -15.48
C GLU A 106 7.51 3.13 -16.80
N GLU A 107 6.19 3.05 -16.94
CA GLU A 107 5.51 2.65 -18.18
C GLU A 107 5.85 3.56 -19.35
N ARG A 108 5.94 4.87 -19.13
CA ARG A 108 6.38 5.80 -20.18
C ARG A 108 7.76 5.43 -20.72
N ILE A 109 8.67 4.98 -19.86
CA ILE A 109 10.02 4.55 -20.25
C ILE A 109 9.98 3.18 -20.93
N ARG A 110 9.17 2.25 -20.42
CA ARG A 110 8.94 0.92 -21.01
C ARG A 110 8.40 1.04 -22.45
N ASN A 111 7.56 2.03 -22.72
CA ASN A 111 7.01 2.31 -24.06
C ASN A 111 8.02 2.99 -25.01
N LEU A 112 9.05 3.67 -24.47
CA LEU A 112 10.08 4.32 -25.28
C LEU A 112 11.24 3.38 -25.63
N LEU A 113 11.56 2.42 -24.76
CA LEU A 113 12.71 1.51 -24.93
C LEU A 113 12.26 0.05 -24.87
N PRO A 114 12.50 -0.76 -25.93
CA PRO A 114 12.13 -2.17 -25.93
C PRO A 114 12.90 -2.98 -24.87
N LEU A 115 12.29 -4.08 -24.40
CA LEU A 115 12.83 -4.94 -23.34
C LEU A 115 14.29 -5.35 -23.58
N ALA A 116 14.65 -5.67 -24.83
CA ALA A 116 16.00 -6.10 -25.21
C ALA A 116 17.09 -5.05 -24.92
N LEU A 117 16.76 -3.76 -25.00
CA LEU A 117 17.71 -2.67 -24.70
C LEU A 117 17.70 -2.30 -23.22
N ARG A 118 16.52 -2.23 -22.62
CA ARG A 118 16.36 -1.76 -21.24
C ARG A 118 16.79 -2.80 -20.20
N LYS A 119 16.61 -4.10 -20.47
CA LYS A 119 16.97 -5.19 -19.55
C LYS A 119 18.47 -5.22 -19.19
N PRO A 120 19.42 -5.22 -20.14
CA PRO A 120 20.85 -5.18 -19.79
C PRO A 120 21.25 -3.84 -19.17
N LEU A 121 20.75 -2.72 -19.72
CA LEU A 121 21.08 -1.36 -19.25
C LEU A 121 20.66 -1.14 -17.80
N PHE A 122 19.36 -1.30 -17.52
CA PHE A 122 18.82 -1.05 -16.18
C PHE A 122 19.02 -2.23 -15.24
N GLY A 123 19.21 -3.45 -15.75
CA GLY A 123 19.60 -4.61 -14.94
C GLY A 123 20.99 -4.42 -14.32
N LEU A 124 21.96 -3.92 -15.09
CA LEU A 124 23.28 -3.58 -14.57
C LEU A 124 23.22 -2.37 -13.63
N ALA A 125 22.53 -1.31 -14.03
CA ALA A 125 22.35 -0.12 -13.19
C ALA A 125 21.68 -0.47 -11.86
N GLY A 126 20.63 -1.28 -11.86
CA GLY A 126 19.94 -1.73 -10.65
C GLY A 126 20.80 -2.60 -9.73
N LYS A 127 21.79 -3.33 -10.26
CA LYS A 127 22.76 -4.09 -9.46
C LYS A 127 23.82 -3.19 -8.83
N LEU A 128 24.38 -2.27 -9.61
CA LEU A 128 25.49 -1.41 -9.19
C LEU A 128 25.05 -0.21 -8.36
N TYR A 129 23.84 0.30 -8.59
CA TYR A 129 23.37 1.48 -7.89
C TYR A 129 23.06 1.13 -6.42
N PRO A 130 23.60 1.89 -5.45
CA PRO A 130 23.42 1.59 -4.04
C PRO A 130 21.96 1.80 -3.62
N LYS A 131 21.47 0.97 -2.69
CA LYS A 131 20.16 1.17 -2.07
C LYS A 131 20.29 2.31 -1.05
N ALA A 132 20.35 3.54 -1.56
CA ALA A 132 20.61 4.74 -0.77
C ALA A 132 19.32 5.22 -0.07
N ASP A 133 18.70 4.36 0.73
CA ASP A 133 17.42 4.65 1.41
C ASP A 133 17.52 5.83 2.39
N TRP A 134 18.73 6.20 2.80
CA TRP A 134 19.04 7.37 3.61
C TRP A 134 19.15 8.68 2.80
N ALA A 135 19.40 8.62 1.48
CA ALA A 135 19.67 9.80 0.65
C ALA A 135 18.39 10.55 0.24
N PRO A 136 18.46 11.82 -0.21
CA PRO A 136 17.32 12.53 -0.79
C PRO A 136 16.67 11.76 -1.94
N ARG A 137 15.34 11.91 -2.12
CA ARG A 137 14.53 11.11 -3.05
C ARG A 137 15.07 11.08 -4.49
N ILE A 138 15.66 12.18 -4.96
CA ILE A 138 16.25 12.27 -6.31
C ILE A 138 17.42 11.31 -6.54
N PHE A 139 18.05 10.82 -5.47
CA PHE A 139 19.17 9.88 -5.52
C PHE A 139 18.74 8.44 -5.22
N ARG A 140 17.44 8.17 -5.04
CA ARG A 140 16.91 6.81 -4.79
C ARG A 140 16.43 6.18 -6.09
N ALA A 141 17.37 5.81 -6.96
CA ALA A 141 17.04 5.31 -8.30
C ALA A 141 17.08 3.77 -8.43
N LYS A 142 17.58 3.05 -7.42
CA LYS A 142 17.78 1.59 -7.51
C LYS A 142 16.49 0.83 -7.85
N SER A 143 15.42 1.09 -7.11
CA SER A 143 14.12 0.43 -7.33
C SER A 143 13.53 0.76 -8.70
N THR A 144 13.69 2.02 -9.16
CA THR A 144 13.24 2.44 -10.49
C THR A 144 14.04 1.74 -11.59
N PHE A 145 15.36 1.60 -11.47
CA PHE A 145 16.16 0.82 -12.44
C PHE A 145 15.74 -0.65 -12.45
N GLN A 146 15.49 -1.23 -11.27
CA GLN A 146 14.98 -2.58 -11.16
C GLN A 146 13.60 -2.75 -11.81
N GLY A 147 12.68 -1.79 -11.64
CA GLY A 147 11.37 -1.78 -12.32
C GLY A 147 11.51 -1.64 -13.84
N MET A 148 12.34 -0.70 -14.29
CA MET A 148 12.61 -0.47 -15.72
C MET A 148 13.31 -1.64 -16.44
N ALA A 149 13.88 -2.60 -15.71
CA ALA A 149 14.46 -3.82 -16.27
C ALA A 149 13.46 -4.97 -16.46
N ARG A 150 12.21 -4.82 -15.95
CA ARG A 150 11.17 -5.86 -15.90
C ARG A 150 9.99 -5.56 -16.81
N ASP A 151 9.22 -6.56 -17.22
CA ASP A 151 7.92 -6.28 -17.85
C ASP A 151 6.96 -5.59 -16.87
N ALA A 152 5.82 -5.11 -17.36
CA ALA A 152 4.93 -4.30 -16.55
C ALA A 152 4.37 -5.06 -15.34
N VAL A 153 4.01 -6.32 -15.54
CA VAL A 153 3.44 -7.19 -14.52
C VAL A 153 4.49 -7.50 -13.45
N GLU A 154 5.68 -7.90 -13.88
CA GLU A 154 6.83 -8.16 -13.00
C GLU A 154 7.27 -6.93 -12.22
N ALA A 155 7.31 -5.75 -12.85
CA ALA A 155 7.67 -4.50 -12.20
C ALA A 155 6.65 -4.11 -11.13
N TYR A 156 5.36 -4.28 -11.42
CA TYR A 156 4.31 -4.00 -10.46
C TYR A 156 4.32 -5.00 -9.30
N PHE A 157 4.39 -6.30 -9.59
CA PHE A 157 4.53 -7.35 -8.59
C PHE A 157 5.73 -7.11 -7.66
N HIS A 158 6.88 -6.72 -8.21
CA HIS A 158 8.06 -6.36 -7.43
C HIS A 158 7.86 -5.13 -6.52
N THR A 159 6.96 -4.21 -6.90
CA THR A 159 6.67 -3.00 -6.12
C THR A 159 5.76 -3.28 -4.92
N VAL A 160 4.81 -4.21 -5.08
CA VAL A 160 3.82 -4.53 -4.04
C VAL A 160 4.24 -5.72 -3.15
N SER A 161 5.24 -6.50 -3.59
CA SER A 161 5.73 -7.65 -2.82
C SER A 161 6.74 -7.26 -1.73
N ILE A 162 6.60 -7.87 -0.56
CA ILE A 162 7.58 -7.77 0.54
C ILE A 162 8.86 -8.54 0.19
N PHE A 163 8.72 -9.78 -0.31
CA PHE A 163 9.83 -10.63 -0.71
C PHE A 163 9.96 -10.69 -2.22
N THR A 164 11.17 -10.54 -2.74
CA THR A 164 11.49 -10.78 -4.15
C THR A 164 11.61 -12.28 -4.44
N ASP A 165 11.54 -12.68 -5.72
CA ASP A 165 11.80 -14.08 -6.13
C ASP A 165 13.18 -14.57 -5.68
N GLU A 166 14.18 -13.70 -5.71
CA GLU A 166 15.54 -14.03 -5.24
C GLU A 166 15.54 -14.34 -3.74
N GLN A 167 14.87 -13.51 -2.93
CA GLN A 167 14.76 -13.72 -1.49
C GLN A 167 13.96 -14.99 -1.18
N ARG A 168 12.85 -15.23 -1.89
CA ARG A 168 12.10 -16.50 -1.76
C ARG A 168 12.96 -17.70 -2.10
N GLY A 169 13.76 -17.63 -3.16
CA GLY A 169 14.71 -18.68 -3.53
C GLY A 169 15.77 -18.98 -2.46
N GLN A 170 16.16 -17.98 -1.67
CA GLN A 170 17.06 -18.17 -0.52
C GLN A 170 16.35 -18.74 0.71
N LEU A 171 15.06 -18.44 0.89
CA LEU A 171 14.25 -18.92 2.02
C LEU A 171 13.72 -20.35 1.82
N PHE A 172 13.41 -20.74 0.58
CA PHE A 172 12.81 -22.04 0.29
C PHE A 172 13.81 -23.18 0.37
N SER A 173 13.40 -24.27 1.01
CA SER A 173 14.15 -25.53 1.01
C SER A 173 14.21 -26.14 -0.38
N ASP A 174 15.20 -27.00 -0.64
CA ASP A 174 15.31 -27.70 -1.93
C ASP A 174 14.09 -28.60 -2.20
N ARG A 175 13.45 -29.09 -1.14
CA ARG A 175 12.19 -29.83 -1.25
C ARG A 175 11.08 -28.93 -1.79
N MET A 176 10.87 -27.76 -1.16
CA MET A 176 9.85 -26.80 -1.60
C MET A 176 10.08 -26.37 -3.04
N LYS A 177 11.34 -26.07 -3.42
CA LYS A 177 11.69 -25.71 -4.80
C LYS A 177 11.31 -26.78 -5.83
N ARG A 178 11.47 -28.07 -5.49
CA ARG A 178 11.04 -29.18 -6.34
C ARG A 178 9.51 -29.30 -6.40
N GLU A 179 8.83 -29.14 -5.27
CA GLU A 179 7.36 -29.20 -5.18
C GLU A 179 6.68 -28.06 -5.94
N LEU A 180 7.32 -26.89 -6.04
CA LEU A 180 6.83 -25.76 -6.83
C LEU A 180 6.81 -26.03 -8.34
N GLN A 181 7.59 -26.99 -8.85
CA GLN A 181 7.62 -27.36 -10.28
C GLN A 181 7.81 -26.16 -11.25
N GLY A 182 8.54 -25.13 -10.82
CA GLY A 182 8.75 -23.91 -11.62
C GLY A 182 7.68 -22.84 -11.46
N TYR A 183 6.71 -23.02 -10.57
CA TYR A 183 5.74 -21.99 -10.21
C TYR A 183 6.41 -20.76 -9.59
N HIS A 184 6.01 -19.58 -10.07
CA HIS A 184 6.39 -18.28 -9.52
C HIS A 184 5.15 -17.54 -9.04
N ALA A 185 5.26 -16.78 -7.95
CA ALA A 185 4.14 -15.99 -7.44
C ALA A 185 3.64 -14.92 -8.45
N THR A 186 4.51 -14.49 -9.37
CA THR A 186 4.15 -13.62 -10.49
C THR A 186 3.10 -14.22 -11.42
N GLU A 187 2.99 -15.56 -11.48
CA GLU A 187 2.01 -16.24 -12.33
C GLU A 187 0.57 -15.91 -11.93
N VAL A 188 0.31 -15.60 -10.65
CA VAL A 188 -1.01 -15.11 -10.19
C VAL A 188 -1.36 -13.81 -10.89
N PHE A 189 -0.43 -12.86 -10.92
CA PHE A 189 -0.65 -11.58 -11.58
C PHE A 189 -0.80 -11.75 -13.09
N ARG A 190 0.01 -12.62 -13.71
CA ARG A 190 -0.11 -12.92 -15.16
C ARG A 190 -1.49 -13.50 -15.49
N HIS A 191 -1.98 -14.44 -14.68
CA HIS A 191 -3.30 -15.01 -14.84
C HIS A 191 -4.40 -13.92 -14.80
N HIS A 192 -4.35 -13.01 -13.83
CA HIS A 192 -5.34 -11.92 -13.75
C HIS A 192 -5.20 -10.91 -14.90
N VAL A 193 -3.98 -10.60 -15.35
CA VAL A 193 -3.75 -9.73 -16.52
C VAL A 193 -4.38 -10.31 -17.79
N GLU A 194 -4.23 -11.62 -18.02
CA GLU A 194 -4.81 -12.29 -19.19
C GLU A 194 -6.35 -12.25 -19.23
N HIS A 195 -6.99 -12.14 -18.06
CA HIS A 195 -8.45 -12.07 -17.90
C HIS A 195 -8.96 -10.65 -17.63
N SER A 196 -8.07 -9.66 -17.64
CA SER A 196 -8.41 -8.26 -17.41
C SER A 196 -9.27 -7.71 -18.55
N PRO A 197 -10.34 -6.95 -18.26
CA PRO A 197 -11.16 -6.30 -19.29
C PRO A 197 -10.50 -5.03 -19.87
N THR A 198 -9.24 -4.73 -19.51
CA THR A 198 -8.56 -3.49 -19.87
C THR A 198 -7.10 -3.69 -20.22
N ASP A 199 -6.66 -2.95 -21.24
CA ASP A 199 -5.25 -2.82 -21.65
C ASP A 199 -4.62 -1.51 -21.13
N HIS A 200 -5.40 -0.66 -20.46
CA HIS A 200 -4.89 0.62 -19.96
C HIS A 200 -3.97 0.39 -18.75
N PRO A 201 -2.71 0.85 -18.77
CA PRO A 201 -1.72 0.44 -17.75
C PRO A 201 -2.13 0.78 -16.31
N LEU A 202 -2.79 1.92 -16.08
CA LEU A 202 -3.28 2.29 -14.76
C LEU A 202 -4.42 1.38 -14.29
N SER A 203 -5.36 1.10 -15.19
CA SER A 203 -6.55 0.33 -14.86
C SER A 203 -6.20 -1.14 -14.67
N LEU A 204 -5.18 -1.62 -15.37
CA LEU A 204 -4.61 -2.95 -15.19
C LEU A 204 -3.99 -3.13 -13.80
N VAL A 205 -3.18 -2.17 -13.34
CA VAL A 205 -2.58 -2.28 -12.00
C VAL A 205 -3.60 -2.06 -10.88
N GLN A 206 -4.63 -1.23 -11.10
CA GLN A 206 -5.77 -1.15 -10.18
C GLN A 206 -6.51 -2.49 -10.12
N TYR A 207 -6.74 -3.14 -11.27
CA TYR A 207 -7.38 -4.46 -11.31
C TYR A 207 -6.56 -5.53 -10.56
N LEU A 208 -5.23 -5.44 -10.59
CA LEU A 208 -4.35 -6.38 -9.87
C LEU A 208 -4.27 -6.17 -8.35
N ASP A 209 -4.73 -5.01 -7.86
CA ASP A 209 -4.83 -4.75 -6.42
C ASP A 209 -6.12 -5.34 -5.80
N PHE A 210 -7.05 -5.85 -6.62
CA PHE A 210 -8.38 -6.33 -6.22
C PHE A 210 -8.63 -7.82 -6.53
#